data_AF-A0A2T1EI14-F1
#
_entry.id   AF-A0A2T1EI14-F1
#
_cell.length_a   1.000
_cell.length_b   1.000
_cell.length_c   1.000
_cell.angle_alpha   90.00
_cell.angle_beta   90.00
_cell.angle_gamma   90.00
#
_symmetry.space_group_name_H-M   'P 1'
#
loop_
_entity.id
_entity.type
_entity.pdbx_description
1 polymer ?
#
loop_
_entity_poly.entity_id
_entity_poly.type
_entity_poly.pdbx_seq_one_letter_code
_entity_poly.pdbx_strand_id
1 'polypeptide(L)'
;MAASTTTMLTQANGHQPRAAQVALQTPAERDDRDAFDSEEFEDGRASLPYLQMLNHQDPEQAGFFITAENMEVVQFTPNAEWRPYTATFQSGETAEGYRSLVARFLILRRSRLLMFERESGDFLGEYQKSQYDRTTMVLKTRYLVFLVGKNKQLLHGSPLLLTTKGSFCGSFGETVKTFHSAMSKAYGVATGARKPRGDRFLALSILAVRVQPELKGTTKKSWVCSVSDCGIPTAENWQSYFVGYHPELKEKVLAVFEDWSDFGKPQSEVAAQDYRRQESQVAEHEHDDGEDWQETSAAYEEL
;
A
#
# COMPACT_ATOMS: atom_id res chain seq x y z
N MET A 1 -49.89 64.02 -47.32
CA MET A 1 -50.18 62.74 -46.65
C MET A 1 -49.22 61.70 -47.21
N ALA A 2 -48.32 61.05 -46.48
CA ALA A 2 -47.46 61.38 -45.35
C ALA A 2 -46.08 60.85 -45.82
N ALA A 3 -45.08 61.69 -46.09
CA ALA A 3 -44.10 62.23 -45.12
C ALA A 3 -43.40 61.13 -44.29
N SER A 4 -42.11 61.15 -43.98
CA SER A 4 -40.86 61.81 -44.42
C SER A 4 -39.79 61.18 -43.49
N THR A 5 -38.63 60.72 -44.00
CA THR A 5 -37.30 61.38 -43.88
C THR A 5 -36.84 61.65 -42.43
N THR A 6 -35.67 61.17 -41.96
CA THR A 6 -34.36 61.88 -41.99
C THR A 6 -33.51 61.36 -40.81
N THR A 7 -32.16 61.25 -40.76
CA THR A 7 -31.07 61.14 -41.75
C THR A 7 -29.77 60.69 -41.06
N MET A 8 -28.86 60.14 -41.88
CA MET A 8 -27.40 60.35 -41.99
C MET A 8 -26.54 60.85 -40.80
N LEU A 9 -25.34 60.25 -40.68
CA LEU A 9 -24.02 60.86 -40.97
C LEU A 9 -22.96 59.72 -40.96
N THR A 10 -22.26 59.41 -42.06
CA THR A 10 -21.08 60.06 -42.69
C THR A 10 -19.72 59.55 -42.16
N GLN A 11 -18.90 59.21 -43.15
CA GLN A 11 -17.51 58.78 -43.20
C GLN A 11 -16.52 59.35 -42.17
N ALA A 12 -15.48 58.58 -41.85
CA ALA A 12 -14.09 59.01 -42.00
C ALA A 12 -13.09 57.82 -42.01
N ASN A 13 -12.36 57.72 -43.13
CA ASN A 13 -10.92 57.45 -43.28
C ASN A 13 -10.15 56.50 -42.34
N GLY A 14 -9.36 55.60 -42.95
CA GLY A 14 -8.07 55.19 -42.38
C GLY A 14 -7.58 53.77 -42.71
N HIS A 15 -6.66 53.68 -43.69
CA HIS A 15 -5.45 52.85 -43.73
C HIS A 15 -5.37 51.42 -43.12
N GLN A 16 -4.88 50.49 -43.96
CA GLN A 16 -4.00 49.35 -43.59
C GLN A 16 -2.80 49.78 -42.71
N PRO A 17 -1.90 48.86 -42.27
CA PRO A 17 -2.06 47.69 -41.42
C PRO A 17 -1.08 47.79 -40.22
N ARG A 18 -0.89 46.67 -39.49
CA ARG A 18 0.29 46.31 -38.66
C ARG A 18 0.14 46.45 -37.14
N ALA A 19 0.70 45.41 -36.52
CA ALA A 19 1.33 45.34 -35.21
C ALA A 19 0.60 44.42 -34.23
N ALA A 20 1.27 43.28 -34.02
CA ALA A 20 1.09 42.39 -32.90
C ALA A 20 0.93 43.17 -31.60
N GLN A 21 -0.15 42.90 -30.88
CA GLN A 21 -0.16 43.09 -29.43
C GLN A 21 0.12 41.72 -28.82
N VAL A 22 1.42 41.54 -28.56
CA VAL A 22 1.92 40.63 -27.53
C VAL A 22 1.26 41.08 -26.23
N ALA A 23 0.26 40.34 -25.78
CA ALA A 23 -0.19 40.44 -24.40
C ALA A 23 0.99 39.95 -23.54
N LEU A 24 1.54 40.86 -22.73
CA LEU A 24 2.52 40.53 -21.71
C LEU A 24 1.88 39.48 -20.79
N GLN A 25 2.34 38.25 -20.93
CA GLN A 25 2.25 37.26 -19.87
C GLN A 25 3.13 37.78 -18.73
N THR A 26 2.52 37.94 -17.56
CA THR A 26 3.22 38.03 -16.28
C THR A 26 4.26 36.91 -16.19
N PRO A 27 5.47 37.15 -15.67
CA PRO A 27 6.43 36.09 -15.46
C PRO A 27 5.80 35.13 -14.46
N ALA A 28 5.33 33.98 -14.96
CA ALA A 28 5.18 32.81 -14.13
C ALA A 28 6.53 32.61 -13.45
N GLU A 29 6.48 32.42 -12.13
CA GLU A 29 7.59 31.92 -11.33
C GLU A 29 8.32 30.86 -12.17
N ARG A 30 9.56 31.16 -12.54
CA ARG A 30 10.42 30.15 -13.14
C ARG A 30 10.64 29.16 -12.03
N ASP A 31 9.94 28.04 -12.14
CA ASP A 31 10.30 26.83 -11.44
C ASP A 31 11.70 26.48 -11.96
N ASP A 32 12.74 26.91 -11.24
CA ASP A 32 14.15 26.61 -11.51
C ASP A 32 14.47 25.13 -11.22
N ARG A 33 13.44 24.29 -11.03
CA ARG A 33 13.58 22.85 -10.90
C ARG A 33 14.02 22.25 -12.23
N ASP A 34 15.03 21.39 -12.15
CA ASP A 34 15.56 20.68 -13.30
C ASP A 34 14.43 19.84 -13.92
N ALA A 35 14.39 19.71 -15.25
CA ALA A 35 13.40 18.89 -15.93
C ALA A 35 13.47 17.40 -15.53
N PHE A 36 14.56 16.98 -14.88
CA PHE A 36 14.75 15.65 -14.31
C PHE A 36 14.44 15.57 -12.80
N ASP A 37 14.03 16.66 -12.15
CA ASP A 37 13.62 16.69 -10.72
C ASP A 37 12.12 16.39 -10.52
N SER A 38 11.41 15.96 -11.58
CA SER A 38 10.03 15.50 -11.45
C SER A 38 9.97 14.04 -11.03
N GLU A 39 8.91 13.67 -10.29
CA GLU A 39 8.64 12.29 -9.82
C GLU A 39 8.76 11.20 -10.92
N GLU A 40 8.60 11.53 -12.20
CA GLU A 40 8.78 10.59 -13.32
C GLU A 40 10.23 10.12 -13.55
N PHE A 41 11.23 10.83 -13.01
CA PHE A 41 12.65 10.49 -13.09
C PHE A 41 13.24 10.02 -11.75
N GLU A 42 12.43 10.00 -10.69
CA GLU A 42 12.83 9.45 -9.40
C GLU A 42 12.90 7.91 -9.48
N ASP A 43 14.04 7.32 -9.10
CA ASP A 43 14.23 5.86 -8.97
C ASP A 43 13.54 5.29 -7.70
N GLY A 44 12.66 6.08 -7.09
CA GLY A 44 11.85 5.66 -5.97
C GLY A 44 10.84 4.63 -6.46
N ARG A 45 11.03 3.34 -6.16
CA ARG A 45 9.92 2.40 -6.19
C ARG A 45 8.82 2.97 -5.31
N ALA A 46 7.81 3.58 -5.92
CA ALA A 46 6.61 4.05 -5.25
C ALA A 46 6.17 2.97 -4.26
N SER A 47 6.02 3.37 -3.00
CA SER A 47 5.63 2.48 -1.92
C SER A 47 4.44 1.63 -2.37
N LEU A 48 4.61 0.31 -2.42
CA LEU A 48 3.52 -0.58 -2.83
C LEU A 48 2.27 -0.27 -1.99
N PRO A 49 1.11 -0.13 -2.64
CA PRO A 49 -0.12 0.05 -1.90
C PRO A 49 -0.32 -1.13 -0.95
N TYR A 50 -0.75 -0.85 0.28
CA TYR A 50 -0.63 -1.82 1.36
C TYR A 50 -1.96 -2.15 2.03
N LEU A 51 -2.00 -3.35 2.60
CA LEU A 51 -3.04 -3.81 3.51
C LEU A 51 -2.47 -3.91 4.92
N GLN A 52 -3.11 -3.25 5.88
CA GLN A 52 -2.68 -3.25 7.27
C GLN A 52 -3.54 -4.17 8.14
N MET A 53 -2.97 -4.58 9.27
CA MET A 53 -3.71 -5.26 10.34
C MET A 53 -3.87 -4.30 11.52
N LEU A 54 -5.11 -3.94 11.83
CA LEU A 54 -5.48 -3.16 13.01
C LEU A 54 -5.59 -4.08 14.22
N ASN A 55 -4.91 -3.70 15.31
CA ASN A 55 -4.94 -4.41 16.58
C ASN A 55 -5.76 -3.60 17.58
N HIS A 56 -6.88 -4.15 18.01
CA HIS A 56 -7.73 -3.54 19.02
C HIS A 56 -8.48 -4.63 19.80
N GLN A 57 -8.95 -4.32 21.01
CA GLN A 57 -9.70 -5.27 21.84
C GLN A 57 -11.12 -5.53 21.29
N ASP A 58 -11.76 -4.46 20.82
CA ASP A 58 -13.07 -4.49 20.18
C ASP A 58 -12.93 -5.03 18.74
N PRO A 59 -13.61 -6.14 18.39
CA PRO A 59 -13.62 -6.66 17.03
C PRO A 59 -14.10 -5.66 15.98
N GLU A 60 -14.92 -4.67 16.35
CA GLU A 60 -15.36 -3.66 15.39
C GLU A 60 -14.25 -2.67 15.01
N GLN A 61 -13.20 -2.58 15.82
CA GLN A 61 -12.05 -1.70 15.64
C GLN A 61 -10.79 -2.46 15.18
N ALA A 62 -10.88 -3.78 14.95
CA ALA A 62 -9.76 -4.63 14.58
C ALA A 62 -9.96 -5.28 13.21
N GLY A 63 -8.88 -5.79 12.63
CA GLY A 63 -8.92 -6.57 11.40
C GLY A 63 -8.09 -5.98 10.26
N PHE A 64 -8.33 -6.48 9.07
CA PHE A 64 -7.68 -5.99 7.85
C PHE A 64 -8.22 -4.61 7.49
N PHE A 65 -7.34 -3.68 7.14
CA PHE A 65 -7.69 -2.31 6.80
C PHE A 65 -6.90 -1.83 5.59
N ILE A 66 -7.59 -1.17 4.67
CA ILE A 66 -7.02 -0.49 3.51
C ILE A 66 -7.52 0.95 3.51
N THR A 67 -6.62 1.93 3.36
CA THR A 67 -6.97 3.36 3.34
C THR A 67 -7.61 3.75 2.02
N ALA A 68 -8.37 4.85 2.00
CA ALA A 68 -8.98 5.39 0.78
C ALA A 68 -7.95 5.68 -0.32
N GLU A 69 -6.78 6.24 0.04
CA GLU A 69 -5.66 6.46 -0.86
C GLU A 69 -5.17 5.15 -1.51
N ASN A 70 -4.87 4.13 -0.70
CA ASN A 70 -4.43 2.83 -1.21
C ASN A 70 -5.52 2.18 -2.09
N MET A 71 -6.80 2.36 -1.74
CA MET A 71 -7.92 1.87 -2.53
C MET A 71 -7.99 2.51 -3.91
N GLU A 72 -7.77 3.82 -4.01
CA GLU A 72 -7.77 4.55 -5.28
C GLU A 72 -6.66 4.03 -6.20
N VAL A 73 -5.42 3.92 -5.67
CA VAL A 73 -4.25 3.42 -6.40
C VAL A 73 -4.48 2.02 -6.98
N VAL A 74 -5.09 1.12 -6.22
CA VAL A 74 -5.32 -0.27 -6.68
C VAL A 74 -6.69 -0.49 -7.30
N GLN A 75 -7.53 0.54 -7.40
CA GLN A 75 -8.91 0.44 -7.85
C GLN A 75 -9.71 -0.60 -7.04
N PHE A 76 -9.59 -0.54 -5.71
CA PHE A 76 -10.26 -1.46 -4.81
C PHE A 76 -11.78 -1.28 -4.83
N THR A 77 -12.51 -2.37 -5.09
CA THR A 77 -13.96 -2.42 -5.04
C THR A 77 -14.41 -3.23 -3.82
N PRO A 78 -14.87 -2.57 -2.73
CA PRO A 78 -15.31 -3.27 -1.53
C PRO A 78 -16.54 -4.14 -1.81
N ASN A 79 -16.60 -5.29 -1.14
CA ASN A 79 -17.79 -6.14 -1.12
C ASN A 79 -18.48 -6.05 0.25
N ALA A 80 -19.57 -6.80 0.47
CA ALA A 80 -20.35 -6.76 1.71
C ALA A 80 -19.58 -7.13 3.00
N GLU A 81 -18.40 -7.75 2.91
CA GLU A 81 -17.55 -8.07 4.07
C GLU A 81 -16.63 -6.91 4.46
N TRP A 82 -16.44 -5.92 3.58
CA TRP A 82 -15.63 -4.73 3.83
C TRP A 82 -16.56 -3.56 4.17
N ARG A 83 -16.37 -2.96 5.34
CA ARG A 83 -17.20 -1.85 5.83
C ARG A 83 -16.38 -0.56 5.87
N PRO A 84 -16.98 0.60 5.58
CA PRO A 84 -16.35 1.90 5.81
C PRO A 84 -15.88 2.00 7.27
N TYR A 85 -14.70 2.58 7.46
CA TYR A 85 -14.06 2.68 8.77
C TYR A 85 -13.05 3.83 8.79
N THR A 86 -12.97 4.52 9.93
CA THR A 86 -11.95 5.54 10.20
C THR A 86 -11.02 5.00 11.28
N ALA A 87 -9.76 4.77 10.92
CA ALA A 87 -8.74 4.31 11.85
C ALA A 87 -8.06 5.51 12.50
N THR A 88 -7.83 5.47 13.81
CA THR A 88 -6.94 6.40 14.52
C THR A 88 -5.66 5.66 14.88
N PHE A 89 -4.52 6.16 14.41
CA PHE A 89 -3.21 5.57 14.66
C PHE A 89 -2.61 6.07 15.98
N GLN A 90 -1.50 5.45 16.41
CA GLN A 90 -0.81 5.83 17.64
C GLN A 90 -0.26 7.26 17.59
N SER A 91 0.00 7.80 16.39
CA SER A 91 0.37 9.20 16.16
C SER A 91 -0.78 10.18 16.43
N GLY A 92 -2.02 9.69 16.57
CA GLY A 92 -3.23 10.51 16.62
C GLY A 92 -3.80 10.83 15.24
N GLU A 93 -3.07 10.53 14.18
CA GLU A 93 -3.53 10.68 12.79
C GLU A 93 -4.71 9.75 12.52
N THR A 94 -5.64 10.22 11.70
CA THR A 94 -6.79 9.44 11.26
C THR A 94 -6.78 9.19 9.77
N ALA A 95 -7.08 7.96 9.36
CA ALA A 95 -7.28 7.63 7.95
C ALA A 95 -8.63 6.96 7.72
N GLU A 96 -9.33 7.41 6.69
CA GLU A 96 -10.54 6.76 6.20
C GLU A 96 -10.20 5.58 5.29
N GLY A 97 -11.08 4.59 5.23
CA GLY A 97 -10.89 3.42 4.40
C GLY A 97 -11.94 2.35 4.65
N TYR A 98 -11.56 1.11 4.37
CA TYR A 98 -12.42 -0.06 4.55
C TYR A 98 -11.76 -1.12 5.42
N ARG A 99 -12.57 -1.73 6.28
CA ARG A 99 -12.13 -2.72 7.26
C ARG A 99 -12.91 -4.03 7.16
N SER A 100 -12.22 -5.16 7.32
CA SER A 100 -12.84 -6.47 7.45
C SER A 100 -12.14 -7.40 8.44
N LEU A 101 -12.92 -8.23 9.12
CA LEU A 101 -12.42 -9.37 9.91
C LEU A 101 -12.20 -10.62 9.06
N VAL A 102 -12.57 -10.59 7.78
CA VAL A 102 -12.44 -11.72 6.86
C VAL A 102 -11.73 -11.25 5.59
N ALA A 103 -10.77 -12.04 5.14
CA ALA A 103 -10.11 -11.79 3.87
C ALA A 103 -9.84 -13.11 3.14
N ARG A 104 -9.81 -13.04 1.81
CA ARG A 104 -9.42 -14.15 0.95
C ARG A 104 -8.24 -13.71 0.11
N PHE A 105 -7.13 -14.42 0.24
CA PHE A 105 -5.87 -14.04 -0.36
C PHE A 105 -5.48 -15.00 -1.49
N LEU A 106 -5.04 -14.46 -2.62
CA LEU A 106 -4.05 -15.14 -3.45
C LEU A 106 -2.68 -14.64 -2.99
N ILE A 107 -1.85 -15.53 -2.47
CA ILE A 107 -0.50 -15.18 -2.01
C ILE A 107 0.47 -15.42 -3.15
N LEU A 108 0.95 -14.33 -3.76
CA LEU A 108 1.83 -14.40 -4.92
C LEU A 108 3.27 -14.68 -4.48
N ARG A 109 3.77 -13.85 -3.57
CA ARG A 109 5.15 -13.91 -3.08
C ARG A 109 5.19 -13.71 -1.59
N ARG A 110 6.26 -14.20 -0.98
CA ARG A 110 6.54 -14.03 0.45
C ARG A 110 8.02 -13.79 0.64
N SER A 111 8.36 -12.83 1.50
CA SER A 111 9.74 -12.68 1.96
C SER A 111 10.18 -13.84 2.85
N ARG A 112 11.47 -13.89 3.14
CA ARG A 112 11.96 -14.60 4.33
C ARG A 112 11.43 -13.92 5.59
N LEU A 113 11.61 -14.56 6.74
CA LEU A 113 11.33 -13.90 8.02
C LEU A 113 12.44 -12.87 8.24
N LEU A 114 12.08 -11.61 8.40
CA LEU A 114 12.99 -10.47 8.47
C LEU A 114 13.08 -9.94 9.90
N MET A 115 14.26 -9.49 10.30
CA MET A 115 14.52 -8.85 11.59
C MET A 115 14.61 -7.35 11.42
N PHE A 116 13.93 -6.63 12.31
CA PHE A 116 14.02 -5.18 12.41
C PHE A 116 14.28 -4.80 13.86
N GLU A 117 15.01 -3.70 14.04
CA GLU A 117 15.13 -3.01 15.32
C GLU A 117 13.74 -2.44 15.69
N ARG A 118 13.35 -2.55 16.97
CA ARG A 118 11.99 -2.27 17.41
C ARG A 118 11.67 -0.77 17.49
N GLU A 119 12.64 0.03 17.90
CA GLU A 119 12.52 1.46 18.17
C GLU A 119 12.78 2.28 16.90
N SER A 120 13.95 2.11 16.28
CA SER A 120 14.32 2.80 15.03
C SER A 120 13.58 2.24 13.81
N GLY A 121 13.17 0.97 13.86
CA GLY A 121 12.55 0.30 12.71
C GLY A 121 13.55 -0.08 11.61
N ASP A 122 14.85 0.03 11.87
CA ASP A 122 15.93 -0.36 10.94
C ASP A 122 15.87 -1.87 10.63
N PHE A 123 16.07 -2.21 9.37
CA PHE A 123 16.30 -3.56 8.90
C PHE A 123 17.65 -4.09 9.36
N LEU A 124 17.63 -5.27 9.99
CA LEU A 124 18.82 -5.94 10.54
C LEU A 124 19.25 -7.16 9.73
N GLY A 125 18.44 -7.60 8.76
CA GLY A 125 18.70 -8.79 7.96
C GLY A 125 17.61 -9.87 8.09
N GLU A 126 17.87 -11.03 7.49
CA GLU A 126 17.01 -12.21 7.65
C GLU A 126 17.13 -12.81 9.05
N TYR A 127 16.06 -13.44 9.53
CA TYR A 127 15.98 -14.06 10.84
C TYR A 127 17.08 -15.09 11.07
N GLN A 128 17.87 -14.83 12.11
CA GLN A 128 18.90 -15.73 12.61
C GLN A 128 18.68 -15.96 14.11
N LYS A 129 18.43 -17.22 14.48
CA LYS A 129 18.11 -17.58 15.87
C LYS A 129 19.19 -17.15 16.87
N SER A 130 20.46 -17.13 16.46
CA SER A 130 21.61 -16.73 17.29
C SER A 130 21.68 -15.22 17.56
N GLN A 131 21.06 -14.40 16.71
CA GLN A 131 21.12 -12.94 16.78
C GLN A 131 19.80 -12.33 17.25
N TYR A 132 18.71 -13.11 17.26
CA TYR A 132 17.39 -12.61 17.59
C TYR A 132 17.20 -12.39 19.09
N ASP A 133 17.00 -11.13 19.46
CA ASP A 133 16.51 -10.74 20.77
C ASP A 133 15.10 -10.15 20.67
N ARG A 134 14.12 -10.84 21.28
CA ARG A 134 12.72 -10.41 21.27
C ARG A 134 12.47 -9.06 21.98
N THR A 135 13.39 -8.61 22.81
CA THR A 135 13.26 -7.35 23.55
C THR A 135 13.53 -6.16 22.64
N THR A 136 14.63 -6.19 21.89
CA THR A 136 15.08 -5.10 21.01
C THR A 136 14.65 -5.28 19.55
N MET A 137 14.24 -6.48 19.14
CA MET A 137 13.91 -6.78 17.74
C MET A 137 12.43 -7.15 17.54
N VAL A 138 11.94 -6.90 16.33
CA VAL A 138 10.64 -7.34 15.83
C VAL A 138 10.81 -8.12 14.54
N LEU A 139 10.07 -9.23 14.45
CA LEU A 139 10.04 -10.04 13.23
C LEU A 139 8.91 -9.57 12.32
N LYS A 140 9.22 -9.45 11.04
CA LYS A 140 8.26 -9.13 9.99
C LYS A 140 8.33 -10.15 8.85
N THR A 141 7.19 -10.44 8.24
CA THR A 141 7.13 -11.13 6.95
C THR A 141 6.25 -10.32 6.01
N ARG A 142 6.77 -10.04 4.81
CA ARG A 142 6.05 -9.36 3.75
C ARG A 142 5.41 -10.39 2.82
N TYR A 143 4.17 -10.13 2.44
CA TYR A 143 3.43 -10.92 1.47
C TYR A 143 2.97 -10.00 0.35
N LEU A 144 3.12 -10.45 -0.89
CA LEU A 144 2.50 -9.83 -2.05
C LEU A 144 1.19 -10.57 -2.31
N VAL A 145 0.06 -9.87 -2.24
CA VAL A 145 -1.26 -10.52 -2.23
C VAL A 145 -2.26 -9.86 -3.17
N PHE A 146 -3.19 -10.66 -3.67
CA PHE A 146 -4.48 -10.17 -4.13
C PHE A 146 -5.57 -10.52 -3.12
N LEU A 147 -6.52 -9.60 -2.91
CA LEU A 147 -7.78 -9.85 -2.24
C LEU A 147 -8.82 -10.36 -3.23
N VAL A 148 -9.59 -11.35 -2.81
CA VAL A 148 -10.58 -12.05 -3.64
C VAL A 148 -11.96 -12.02 -2.98
N GLY A 149 -13.00 -11.81 -3.79
CA GLY A 149 -14.39 -11.96 -3.37
C GLY A 149 -14.82 -13.43 -3.26
N LYS A 150 -16.03 -13.66 -2.71
CA LYS A 150 -16.61 -15.01 -2.60
C LYS A 150 -16.78 -15.71 -3.95
N ASN A 151 -16.99 -14.96 -5.03
CA ASN A 151 -17.19 -15.51 -6.38
C ASN A 151 -15.86 -15.61 -7.16
N LYS A 152 -14.71 -15.58 -6.46
CA LYS A 152 -13.37 -15.70 -7.03
C LYS A 152 -12.94 -14.54 -7.94
N GLN A 153 -13.62 -13.40 -7.88
CA GLN A 153 -13.20 -12.17 -8.53
C GLN A 153 -12.16 -11.43 -7.68
N LEU A 154 -11.17 -10.80 -8.33
CA LEU A 154 -10.26 -9.88 -7.66
C LEU A 154 -11.05 -8.67 -7.14
N LEU A 155 -10.67 -8.17 -5.98
CA LEU A 155 -11.24 -6.92 -5.44
C LEU A 155 -10.46 -5.68 -5.87
N HIS A 156 -9.33 -5.83 -6.58
CA HIS A 156 -8.47 -4.73 -7.01
C HIS A 156 -7.61 -5.11 -8.23
N GLY A 157 -7.05 -4.11 -8.90
CA GLY A 157 -6.32 -4.23 -10.16
C GLY A 157 -4.87 -4.70 -10.03
N SER A 158 -4.14 -4.23 -9.02
CA SER A 158 -2.69 -4.46 -8.78
C SER A 158 -2.45 -5.07 -7.39
N PRO A 159 -1.37 -5.84 -7.16
CA PRO A 159 -1.16 -6.54 -5.89
C PRO A 159 -0.90 -5.57 -4.72
N LEU A 160 -1.31 -5.99 -3.51
CA LEU A 160 -1.08 -5.27 -2.26
C LEU A 160 0.11 -5.86 -1.50
N LEU A 161 0.82 -5.00 -0.78
CA LEU A 161 1.78 -5.39 0.24
C LEU A 161 1.06 -5.65 1.57
N LEU A 162 1.13 -6.88 2.09
CA LEU A 162 0.73 -7.21 3.45
C LEU A 162 1.98 -7.45 4.31
N THR A 163 2.26 -6.53 5.23
CA THR A 163 3.34 -6.69 6.21
C THR A 163 2.79 -7.24 7.51
N THR A 164 3.16 -8.47 7.82
CA THR A 164 2.80 -9.11 9.10
C THR A 164 3.91 -8.86 10.12
N LYS A 165 3.54 -8.54 11.37
CA LYS A 165 4.48 -8.31 12.47
C LYS A 165 3.98 -8.95 13.77
N GLY A 166 4.90 -9.20 14.70
CA GLY A 166 4.58 -9.68 16.05
C GLY A 166 3.73 -10.97 16.05
N SER A 167 2.68 -11.01 16.88
CA SER A 167 1.81 -12.19 17.00
C SER A 167 1.12 -12.56 15.67
N PHE A 168 0.66 -11.57 14.91
CA PHE A 168 -0.02 -11.83 13.64
C PHE A 168 0.93 -12.50 12.62
N CYS A 169 2.21 -12.11 12.60
CA CYS A 169 3.23 -12.76 11.77
C CYS A 169 3.34 -14.26 12.08
N GLY A 170 3.33 -14.64 13.35
CA GLY A 170 3.37 -16.04 13.76
C GLY A 170 2.12 -16.81 13.35
N SER A 171 0.93 -16.32 13.72
CA SER A 171 -0.32 -17.02 13.41
C SER A 171 -0.57 -17.12 11.91
N PHE A 172 -0.40 -16.03 11.16
CA PHE A 172 -0.66 -16.02 9.73
C PHE A 172 0.34 -16.89 8.96
N GLY A 173 1.63 -16.85 9.33
CA GLY A 173 2.65 -17.68 8.70
C GLY A 173 2.38 -19.18 8.86
N GLU A 174 1.93 -19.62 10.04
CA GLU A 174 1.55 -21.02 10.27
C GLU A 174 0.28 -21.40 9.52
N THR A 175 -0.71 -20.50 9.46
CA THR A 175 -1.92 -20.70 8.65
C THR A 175 -1.60 -20.88 7.17
N VAL A 176 -0.73 -20.04 6.59
CA VAL A 176 -0.31 -20.15 5.18
C VAL A 176 0.35 -21.51 4.91
N LYS A 177 1.28 -21.91 5.78
CA LYS A 177 1.98 -23.19 5.66
C LYS A 177 1.03 -24.38 5.75
N THR A 178 0.12 -24.36 6.72
CA THR A 178 -0.88 -25.41 6.93
C THR A 178 -1.82 -25.50 5.74
N PHE A 179 -2.31 -24.36 5.24
CA PHE A 179 -3.16 -24.29 4.06
C PHE A 179 -2.47 -24.82 2.79
N HIS A 180 -1.23 -24.42 2.50
CA HIS A 180 -0.49 -24.91 1.33
C HIS A 180 -0.27 -26.43 1.36
N SER A 181 0.03 -26.97 2.56
CA SER A 181 0.16 -28.41 2.77
C SER A 181 -1.17 -29.13 2.53
N ALA A 182 -2.26 -28.62 3.12
CA ALA A 182 -3.61 -29.16 2.92
C ALA A 182 -4.03 -29.11 1.45
N MET A 183 -3.76 -28.00 0.76
CA MET A 183 -4.09 -27.80 -0.65
C MET A 183 -3.36 -28.79 -1.55
N SER A 184 -2.06 -28.98 -1.33
CA SER A 184 -1.26 -29.96 -2.07
C SER A 184 -1.76 -31.39 -1.83
N LYS A 185 -2.10 -31.73 -0.58
CA LYS A 185 -2.64 -33.04 -0.22
C LYS A 185 -4.01 -33.29 -0.84
N ALA A 186 -4.92 -32.33 -0.72
CA ALA A 186 -6.26 -32.40 -1.28
C ALA A 186 -6.24 -32.59 -2.79
N TYR A 187 -5.42 -31.81 -3.51
CA TYR A 187 -5.21 -31.98 -4.94
C TYR A 187 -4.63 -33.36 -5.28
N GLY A 188 -3.62 -33.83 -4.52
CA GLY A 188 -3.00 -35.14 -4.73
C GLY A 188 -3.99 -36.30 -4.60
N VAL A 189 -4.86 -36.27 -3.57
CA VAL A 189 -5.91 -37.27 -3.36
C VAL A 189 -6.94 -37.21 -4.48
N ALA A 190 -7.38 -36.01 -4.88
CA ALA A 190 -8.43 -35.85 -5.90
C ALA A 190 -7.98 -36.22 -7.32
N THR A 191 -6.68 -36.08 -7.63
CA THR A 191 -6.16 -36.23 -9.01
C THR A 191 -5.19 -37.39 -9.20
N GLY A 192 -4.74 -38.04 -8.12
CA GLY A 192 -3.68 -39.04 -8.15
C GLY A 192 -2.27 -38.44 -8.33
N ALA A 193 -2.11 -37.11 -8.23
CA ALA A 193 -0.81 -36.46 -8.37
C ALA A 193 0.14 -36.87 -7.22
N ARG A 194 1.31 -37.42 -7.58
CA ARG A 194 2.29 -37.95 -6.61
C ARG A 194 3.24 -36.92 -6.00
N LYS A 195 3.43 -35.78 -6.67
CA LYS A 195 4.36 -34.71 -6.23
C LYS A 195 3.58 -33.56 -5.58
N PRO A 196 4.10 -32.94 -4.50
CA PRO A 196 3.55 -31.70 -3.95
C PRO A 196 3.43 -30.60 -5.01
N ARG A 197 2.52 -29.65 -4.78
CA ARG A 197 2.33 -28.52 -5.68
C ARG A 197 3.33 -27.41 -5.32
N GLY A 198 3.95 -26.82 -6.35
CA GLY A 198 4.91 -25.72 -6.18
C GLY A 198 4.25 -24.35 -6.15
N ASP A 199 5.07 -23.31 -5.98
CA ASP A 199 4.61 -21.93 -5.71
C ASP A 199 3.68 -21.37 -6.78
N ARG A 200 3.91 -21.66 -8.06
CA ARG A 200 3.00 -21.24 -9.16
C ARG A 200 1.57 -21.78 -8.98
N PHE A 201 1.43 -23.00 -8.47
CA PHE A 201 0.10 -23.56 -8.18
C PHE A 201 -0.48 -22.96 -6.89
N LEU A 202 0.35 -22.76 -5.87
CA LEU A 202 -0.08 -22.21 -4.59
C LEU A 202 -0.49 -20.74 -4.71
N ALA A 203 0.13 -19.97 -5.61
CA ALA A 203 -0.28 -18.60 -5.95
C ALA A 203 -1.69 -18.50 -6.56
N LEU A 204 -2.19 -19.60 -7.15
CA LEU A 204 -3.56 -19.72 -7.67
C LEU A 204 -4.54 -20.27 -6.62
N SER A 205 -4.10 -20.49 -5.39
CA SER A 205 -4.92 -21.01 -4.30
C SER A 205 -5.40 -19.87 -3.40
N ILE A 206 -6.70 -19.87 -3.10
CA ILE A 206 -7.37 -18.86 -2.28
C ILE A 206 -7.27 -19.27 -0.81
N LEU A 207 -6.48 -18.54 -0.02
CA LEU A 207 -6.48 -18.66 1.43
C LEU A 207 -7.58 -17.77 2.02
N ALA A 208 -8.68 -18.37 2.49
CA ALA A 208 -9.73 -17.66 3.23
C ALA A 208 -9.43 -17.68 4.73
N VAL A 209 -9.33 -16.51 5.36
CA VAL A 209 -9.07 -16.37 6.79
C VAL A 209 -10.07 -15.46 7.47
N ARG A 210 -10.36 -15.77 8.72
CA ARG A 210 -10.99 -14.89 9.69
C ARG A 210 -9.97 -14.52 10.76
N VAL A 211 -9.99 -13.27 11.18
CA VAL A 211 -9.22 -12.78 12.30
C VAL A 211 -10.12 -12.33 13.44
N GLN A 212 -9.60 -12.36 14.65
CA GLN A 212 -10.26 -11.82 15.83
C GLN A 212 -9.25 -11.25 16.82
N PRO A 213 -9.68 -10.26 17.64
CA PRO A 213 -8.91 -9.84 18.81
C PRO A 213 -8.64 -11.01 19.76
N GLU A 214 -7.40 -11.11 20.21
CA GLU A 214 -6.96 -12.08 21.19
C GLU A 214 -5.95 -11.41 22.13
N LEU A 215 -6.06 -11.71 23.42
CA LEU A 215 -5.13 -11.19 24.42
C LEU A 215 -3.89 -12.09 24.47
N LYS A 216 -2.75 -11.60 23.98
CA LYS A 216 -1.50 -12.37 23.92
C LYS A 216 -0.34 -11.71 24.65
N GLY A 217 0.59 -12.54 25.13
CA GLY A 217 1.78 -12.13 25.86
C GLY A 217 1.98 -12.95 27.13
N THR A 218 3.24 -13.24 27.48
CA THR A 218 3.57 -14.01 28.69
C THR A 218 3.64 -13.11 29.93
N THR A 219 4.27 -11.94 29.80
CA THR A 219 4.56 -11.04 30.93
C THR A 219 3.76 -9.74 30.84
N LYS A 220 3.72 -9.12 29.66
CA LYS A 220 2.81 -8.01 29.34
C LYS A 220 1.85 -8.50 28.27
N LYS A 221 0.56 -8.54 28.60
CA LYS A 221 -0.50 -8.93 27.66
C LYS A 221 -0.95 -7.71 26.87
N SER A 222 -1.14 -7.88 25.57
CA SER A 222 -1.65 -6.86 24.67
C SER A 222 -2.68 -7.47 23.74
N TRP A 223 -3.67 -6.67 23.36
CA TRP A 223 -4.66 -7.06 22.38
C TRP A 223 -4.02 -7.07 21.00
N VAL A 224 -4.10 -8.22 20.33
CA VAL A 224 -3.60 -8.41 18.97
C VAL A 224 -4.69 -9.06 18.12
N CYS A 225 -4.70 -8.78 16.82
CA CYS A 225 -5.54 -9.53 15.92
C CYS A 225 -4.79 -10.79 15.45
N SER A 226 -5.39 -11.96 15.64
CA SER A 226 -4.83 -13.25 15.25
C SER A 226 -5.80 -14.00 14.33
N VAL A 227 -5.27 -14.90 13.50
CA VAL A 227 -6.12 -15.80 12.69
C VAL A 227 -6.88 -16.72 13.64
N SER A 228 -8.21 -16.70 13.56
CA SER A 228 -9.10 -17.52 14.38
C SER A 228 -9.73 -18.67 13.62
N ASP A 229 -9.88 -18.52 12.32
CA ASP A 229 -10.42 -19.55 11.43
C ASP A 229 -9.80 -19.42 10.05
N CYS A 230 -9.66 -20.55 9.35
CA CYS A 230 -9.21 -20.58 7.98
C CYS A 230 -9.86 -21.73 7.21
N GLY A 231 -10.22 -21.47 5.95
CA GLY A 231 -10.77 -22.51 5.08
C GLY A 231 -9.73 -23.57 4.76
N ILE A 232 -10.04 -24.84 5.05
CA ILE A 232 -9.14 -25.97 4.80
C ILE A 232 -9.62 -26.76 3.58
N PRO A 233 -8.79 -26.89 2.52
CA PRO A 233 -9.14 -27.67 1.35
C PRO A 233 -9.08 -29.18 1.65
N THR A 234 -10.05 -29.90 1.10
CA THR A 234 -10.17 -31.37 1.11
C THR A 234 -10.26 -31.88 -0.32
N ALA A 235 -10.16 -33.20 -0.51
CA ALA A 235 -10.23 -33.80 -1.85
C ALA A 235 -11.55 -33.48 -2.57
N GLU A 236 -12.62 -33.26 -1.82
CA GLU A 236 -13.97 -32.97 -2.31
C GLU A 236 -14.18 -31.49 -2.63
N ASN A 237 -13.46 -30.57 -1.95
CA ASN A 237 -13.77 -29.13 -2.02
C ASN A 237 -12.61 -28.24 -2.51
N TRP A 238 -11.41 -28.77 -2.77
CA TRP A 238 -10.22 -27.96 -3.09
C TRP A 238 -10.43 -27.01 -4.29
N GLN A 239 -11.26 -27.37 -5.26
CA GLN A 239 -11.57 -26.52 -6.41
C GLN A 239 -12.24 -25.21 -6.00
N SER A 240 -12.97 -25.17 -4.89
CA SER A 240 -13.55 -23.93 -4.34
C SER A 240 -12.48 -22.94 -3.87
N TYR A 241 -11.29 -23.44 -3.51
CA TYR A 241 -10.11 -22.67 -3.12
C TYR A 241 -9.12 -22.45 -4.27
N PHE A 242 -9.52 -22.66 -5.53
CA PHE A 242 -8.60 -22.58 -6.67
C PHE A 242 -9.14 -21.69 -7.79
N VAL A 243 -8.31 -20.77 -8.27
CA VAL A 243 -8.65 -19.89 -9.41
C VAL A 243 -8.06 -20.35 -10.73
N GLY A 244 -7.21 -21.39 -10.75
CA GLY A 244 -6.50 -21.82 -11.96
C GLY A 244 -7.37 -22.40 -13.08
N TYR A 245 -8.69 -22.48 -12.90
CA TYR A 245 -9.67 -22.83 -13.93
C TYR A 245 -10.34 -21.61 -14.59
N HIS A 246 -10.03 -20.39 -14.14
CA HIS A 246 -10.44 -19.14 -14.76
C HIS A 246 -9.27 -18.63 -15.63
N PRO A 247 -9.31 -18.76 -16.98
CA PRO A 247 -8.13 -18.52 -17.83
C PRO A 247 -7.53 -17.12 -17.67
N GLU A 248 -8.34 -16.08 -17.80
CA GLU A 248 -7.88 -14.68 -17.71
C GLU A 248 -7.29 -14.37 -16.33
N LEU A 249 -7.95 -14.80 -15.25
CA LEU A 249 -7.47 -14.58 -13.89
C LEU A 249 -6.18 -15.36 -13.62
N LYS A 250 -6.08 -16.60 -14.10
CA LYS A 250 -4.87 -17.42 -13.98
C LYS A 250 -3.70 -16.75 -14.68
N GLU A 251 -3.88 -16.28 -15.91
CA GLU A 251 -2.84 -15.60 -16.68
C GLU A 251 -2.38 -14.33 -15.98
N LYS A 252 -3.33 -13.48 -15.55
CA LYS A 252 -3.03 -12.27 -14.78
C LYS A 252 -2.23 -12.57 -13.50
N VAL A 253 -2.68 -13.53 -12.69
CA VAL A 253 -2.03 -13.89 -11.42
C VAL A 253 -0.63 -14.44 -11.66
N LEU A 254 -0.43 -15.27 -12.67
CA LEU A 254 0.87 -15.84 -12.97
C LEU A 254 1.83 -14.82 -13.60
N ALA A 255 1.34 -13.89 -14.43
CA ALA A 255 2.16 -12.80 -14.94
C ALA A 255 2.74 -11.96 -13.80
N VAL A 256 1.87 -11.47 -12.89
CA VAL A 256 2.29 -10.70 -11.71
C VAL A 256 3.19 -11.53 -10.80
N PHE A 257 2.92 -12.84 -10.63
CA PHE A 257 3.80 -13.72 -9.87
C PHE A 257 5.22 -13.69 -10.44
N GLU A 258 5.40 -13.85 -11.75
CA GLU A 258 6.72 -13.86 -12.39
C GLU A 258 7.40 -12.48 -12.37
N ASP A 259 6.66 -11.40 -12.63
CA ASP A 259 7.18 -10.02 -12.58
C ASP A 259 7.78 -9.67 -11.21
N TRP A 260 7.23 -10.27 -10.15
CA TRP A 260 7.67 -10.09 -8.78
C TRP A 260 8.57 -11.22 -8.26
N SER A 261 9.33 -11.89 -9.14
CA SER A 261 10.26 -12.98 -8.76
C SER A 261 11.34 -12.56 -7.74
N ASP A 262 11.68 -11.27 -7.70
CA ASP A 262 12.65 -10.69 -6.76
C ASP A 262 12.03 -10.15 -5.45
N PHE A 263 10.71 -10.29 -5.28
CA PHE A 263 10.01 -9.78 -4.10
C PHE A 263 10.54 -10.38 -2.79
N GLY A 264 10.74 -9.50 -1.79
CA GLY A 264 11.09 -9.92 -0.44
C GLY A 264 12.53 -10.41 -0.27
N LYS A 265 13.40 -10.11 -1.24
CA LYS A 265 14.85 -10.28 -1.12
C LYS A 265 15.44 -9.19 -0.22
N PRO A 266 16.40 -9.51 0.67
CA PRO A 266 16.99 -8.54 1.62
C PRO A 266 17.54 -7.27 0.97
N GLN A 267 18.08 -7.36 -0.25
CA GLN A 267 18.63 -6.22 -0.98
C GLN A 267 17.59 -5.11 -1.17
N SER A 268 16.32 -5.49 -1.40
CA SER A 268 15.22 -4.52 -1.52
C SER A 268 14.88 -3.82 -0.20
N GLU A 269 15.15 -4.45 0.95
CA GLU A 269 14.94 -3.84 2.27
C GLU A 269 16.04 -2.83 2.61
N VAL A 270 17.29 -3.15 2.23
CA VAL A 270 18.44 -2.24 2.39
C VAL A 270 18.22 -0.98 1.57
N ALA A 271 17.91 -1.12 0.27
CA ALA A 271 17.63 0.02 -0.59
C ALA A 271 16.48 0.90 -0.06
N ALA A 272 15.38 0.28 0.40
CA ALA A 272 14.26 1.02 0.97
C ALA A 272 14.57 1.71 2.32
N GLN A 273 15.59 1.26 3.04
CA GLN A 273 16.06 1.92 4.25
C GLN A 273 16.97 3.10 3.93
N ASP A 274 17.90 2.93 2.98
CA ASP A 274 18.84 3.97 2.58
C ASP A 274 18.09 5.18 2.01
N TYR A 275 17.05 4.93 1.20
CA TYR A 275 16.16 5.97 0.67
C TYR A 275 15.46 6.78 1.79
N ARG A 276 14.87 6.11 2.78
CA ARG A 276 14.20 6.79 3.92
C ARG A 276 15.14 7.65 4.76
N ARG A 277 16.41 7.22 4.89
CA ARG A 277 17.45 8.00 5.57
C ARG A 277 17.80 9.26 4.80
N GLN A 278 17.81 9.20 3.47
CA GLN A 278 18.04 10.37 2.62
C GLN A 278 16.88 11.37 2.72
N GLU A 279 15.61 10.92 2.61
CA GLU A 279 14.44 11.81 2.77
C GLU A 279 14.42 12.55 4.12
N SER A 280 14.76 11.84 5.20
CA SER A 280 14.78 12.43 6.54
C SER A 280 15.86 13.52 6.68
N GLN A 281 17.00 13.36 6.00
CA GLN A 281 18.08 14.35 6.00
C GLN A 281 17.74 15.59 5.16
N VAL A 282 16.99 15.43 4.08
CA VAL A 282 16.52 16.55 3.24
C VAL A 282 15.46 17.37 3.99
N ALA A 283 14.50 16.71 4.63
CA ALA A 283 13.46 17.38 5.42
C ALA A 283 14.00 18.16 6.64
N GLU A 284 15.12 17.72 7.23
CA GLU A 284 15.80 18.45 8.31
C GLU A 284 16.57 19.68 7.80
N HIS A 285 17.06 19.66 6.55
CA HIS A 285 17.79 20.79 5.97
C HIS A 285 16.86 21.91 5.49
N GLU A 286 15.67 21.57 4.97
CA GLU A 286 14.65 22.56 4.57
C GLU A 286 14.03 23.32 5.76
N HIS A 287 14.26 22.87 6.99
CA HIS A 287 13.77 23.54 8.20
C HIS A 287 14.79 24.47 8.87
N ASP A 288 16.03 24.55 8.36
CA ASP A 288 17.13 25.35 8.94
C ASP A 288 17.37 26.69 8.20
N ASP A 289 16.74 26.92 7.04
CA ASP A 289 16.91 28.17 6.25
C ASP A 289 15.96 29.32 6.68
N GLY A 290 15.42 29.25 7.89
CA GLY A 290 14.27 30.04 8.32
C GLY A 290 14.46 31.02 9.47
N GLU A 291 15.67 31.35 9.93
CA GLU A 291 15.85 32.34 11.01
C GLU A 291 17.25 33.00 11.01
N ASP A 292 17.48 33.98 10.13
CA ASP A 292 18.53 34.97 10.35
C ASP A 292 18.07 36.37 9.86
N TRP A 293 17.26 37.04 10.67
CA TRP A 293 17.12 38.49 10.64
C TRP A 293 17.61 39.05 11.98
N GLN A 294 18.93 39.23 12.07
CA GLN A 294 19.55 40.03 13.11
C GLN A 294 19.18 41.51 12.98
N GLU A 295 18.70 42.04 14.10
CA GLU A 295 18.82 43.41 14.60
C GLU A 295 19.55 44.44 13.72
N THR A 296 18.82 45.48 13.33
CA THR A 296 19.39 46.84 13.36
C THR A 296 18.52 47.76 14.20
N SER A 297 19.07 48.08 15.37
CA SER A 297 18.70 49.17 16.28
C SER A 297 18.65 50.52 15.55
N ALA A 298 17.60 51.33 15.82
CA ALA A 298 17.70 52.78 15.85
C ALA A 298 16.63 53.41 16.76
N ALA A 299 17.14 54.19 17.71
CA ALA A 299 16.52 55.05 18.70
C ALA A 299 15.19 55.75 18.34
N TYR A 300 14.33 55.90 19.35
CA TYR A 300 13.62 57.17 19.60
C TYR A 300 13.51 57.44 21.10
N GLU A 301 14.26 58.45 21.54
CA GLU A 301 14.02 59.26 22.73
C GLU A 301 12.83 60.22 22.49
N GLU A 302 12.20 60.65 23.59
CA GLU A 302 11.33 61.83 23.78
C GLU A 302 9.98 61.92 23.03
N LEU A 303 8.88 61.63 23.76
CA LEU A 303 7.92 62.61 24.33
C LEU A 303 6.77 61.92 25.07
#